data_AF-A0A917M8Z5-F1
#
_entry.id   AF-A0A917M8Z5-F1
#
_cell.length_a   1.000
_cell.length_b   1.000
_cell.length_c   1.000
_cell.angle_alpha   90.00
_cell.angle_beta   90.00
_cell.angle_gamma   90.00
#
_symmetry.space_group_name_H-M   'P 1'
#
loop_
_entity.id
_entity.type
_entity.pdbx_description
1 polymer ?
#
loop_
_entity_poly.entity_id
_entity_poly.type
_entity_poly.pdbx_seq_one_letter_code
_entity_poly.pdbx_strand_id
1 'polypeptide(L)'
;MKHVLLERISIEPPFEAAVLKTEKLPLDAEAGERLSKVLLPWLQELAEAMSLEHAMWLQGAELHRNGAVDLLVSHGAKWMPDIGLGIRPDGEPPRMLRADDFRKRRWNDPVKLKHETAFHLAGGAVAAKSAIRLLCGSGTVLYCLLDAPIQVYLAEQRELWLPTIQEPAFRAHPFYMPFFDAKGLENKESSRLMSWMGRARLYLRESSEDEGIVIVTSIAGALDLLQDRYAEACH
;
A
#
# COMPACT_ATOMS: atom_id res chain seq x y z
N MET A 1 16.49 11.51 -15.31
CA MET A 1 15.86 11.18 -14.02
C MET A 1 16.87 11.48 -12.94
N LYS A 2 16.56 12.38 -12.00
CA LYS A 2 17.41 12.55 -10.80
C LYS A 2 17.40 11.22 -10.04
N HIS A 3 18.51 10.86 -9.41
CA HIS A 3 18.70 9.59 -8.69
C HIS A 3 17.46 9.23 -7.86
N VAL A 4 16.86 8.07 -8.14
CA VAL A 4 15.85 7.48 -7.26
C VAL A 4 16.57 7.17 -5.94
N LEU A 5 16.11 7.80 -4.86
CA LEU A 5 16.74 7.73 -3.56
C LEU A 5 15.92 6.81 -2.65
N LEU A 6 16.55 5.75 -2.14
CA LEU A 6 15.96 4.93 -1.10
C LEU A 6 16.28 5.56 0.27
N GLU A 7 15.32 6.27 0.86
CA GLU A 7 15.46 6.91 2.16
C GLU A 7 15.03 5.95 3.27
N ARG A 8 15.98 5.49 4.08
CA ARG A 8 15.70 4.59 5.21
C ARG A 8 14.89 5.29 6.29
N ILE A 9 13.90 4.59 6.84
CA ILE A 9 13.12 5.01 8.00
C ILE A 9 13.68 4.29 9.23
N SER A 10 13.97 5.03 10.29
CA SER A 10 14.41 4.47 11.56
C SER A 10 13.25 3.71 12.22
N ILE A 11 13.37 2.38 12.32
CA ILE A 11 12.40 1.50 12.98
C ILE A 11 13.12 0.40 13.76
N GLU A 12 12.42 -0.23 14.71
CA GLU A 12 13.02 -1.29 15.52
C GLU A 12 13.19 -2.62 14.75
N PRO A 13 14.35 -3.30 14.87
CA PRO A 13 14.53 -4.66 14.34
C PRO A 13 13.44 -5.64 14.82
N PRO A 14 13.11 -6.69 14.05
CA PRO A 14 13.78 -7.13 12.83
C PRO A 14 13.24 -6.46 11.55
N PHE A 15 12.44 -5.40 11.67
CA PHE A 15 11.89 -4.73 10.51
C PHE A 15 12.91 -3.77 9.88
N GLU A 16 12.82 -3.64 8.57
CA GLU A 16 13.44 -2.57 7.80
C GLU A 16 12.34 -1.77 7.10
N ALA A 17 12.51 -0.45 7.01
CA ALA A 17 11.60 0.40 6.25
C ALA A 17 12.35 1.47 5.48
N ALA A 18 11.75 1.88 4.36
CA ALA A 18 12.25 2.96 3.54
C ALA A 18 11.14 3.61 2.72
N VAL A 19 11.42 4.81 2.22
CA VAL A 19 10.69 5.43 1.13
C VAL A 19 11.58 5.38 -0.11
N LEU A 20 11.10 4.70 -1.15
CA LEU A 20 11.66 4.86 -2.49
C LEU A 20 11.14 6.17 -3.07
N LYS A 21 11.96 7.22 -3.03
CA LYS A 21 11.56 8.56 -3.46
C LYS A 21 11.34 8.63 -4.96
N THR A 22 10.26 9.31 -5.33
CA THR A 22 9.90 9.60 -6.72
C THR A 22 9.79 11.12 -6.91
N GLU A 23 9.78 11.59 -8.15
CA GLU A 23 9.64 13.04 -8.40
C GLU A 23 8.24 13.55 -7.99
N LYS A 24 7.21 12.73 -8.21
CA LYS A 24 5.81 12.91 -7.76
C LYS A 24 4.99 11.69 -8.18
N LEU A 25 3.90 11.42 -7.46
CA LEU A 25 2.85 10.50 -7.89
C LEU A 25 1.63 11.27 -8.41
N PRO A 26 0.98 10.83 -9.49
CA PRO A 26 1.37 9.72 -10.37
C PRO A 26 2.62 10.02 -11.20
N LEU A 27 3.38 8.98 -11.51
CA LEU A 27 4.47 8.96 -12.48
C LEU A 27 3.92 9.03 -13.91
N ASP A 28 4.73 9.54 -14.83
CA ASP A 28 4.48 9.33 -16.26
C ASP A 28 4.62 7.85 -16.65
N ALA A 29 4.10 7.49 -17.82
CA ALA A 29 4.05 6.10 -18.27
C ALA A 29 5.43 5.45 -18.38
N GLU A 30 6.45 6.20 -18.80
CA GLU A 30 7.81 5.69 -18.98
C GLU A 30 8.48 5.41 -17.62
N ALA A 31 8.34 6.34 -16.68
CA ALA A 31 8.81 6.18 -15.31
C ALA A 31 8.07 5.05 -14.58
N GLY A 32 6.75 4.94 -14.74
CA GLY A 32 5.95 3.83 -14.19
C GLY A 32 6.37 2.48 -14.77
N GLU A 33 6.60 2.38 -16.08
CA GLU A 33 7.08 1.15 -16.71
C GLU A 33 8.46 0.75 -16.20
N ARG A 34 9.41 1.69 -16.13
CA ARG A 34 10.74 1.44 -15.54
C ARG A 34 10.66 0.96 -14.09
N LEU A 35 9.86 1.64 -13.28
CA LEU A 35 9.63 1.27 -11.89
C LEU A 35 9.08 -0.16 -11.77
N SER A 36 8.10 -0.51 -12.61
CA SER A 36 7.52 -1.86 -12.65
C SER A 36 8.53 -2.93 -13.04
N LYS A 37 9.47 -2.63 -13.95
CA LYS A 37 10.53 -3.55 -14.39
C LYS A 37 11.55 -3.85 -13.30
N VAL A 38 11.67 -3.00 -12.28
CA VAL A 38 12.51 -3.25 -11.11
C VAL A 38 11.72 -3.96 -10.02
N LEU A 39 10.53 -3.45 -9.67
CA LEU A 39 9.75 -3.98 -8.55
C LEU A 39 9.24 -5.39 -8.80
N LEU A 40 8.75 -5.70 -10.01
CA LEU A 40 8.16 -7.01 -10.28
C LEU A 40 9.16 -8.17 -10.13
N PRO A 41 10.35 -8.13 -10.75
CA PRO A 41 11.36 -9.17 -10.54
C PRO A 41 11.80 -9.29 -9.09
N TRP A 42 11.99 -8.16 -8.40
CA TRP A 42 12.36 -8.15 -6.97
C TRP A 42 11.29 -8.81 -6.10
N LEU A 43 10.02 -8.45 -6.28
CA LEU A 43 8.90 -9.07 -5.56
C LEU A 43 8.76 -10.56 -5.90
N GLN A 44 9.03 -10.96 -7.15
CA GLN A 44 9.01 -12.35 -7.57
C GLN A 44 10.09 -13.16 -6.86
N GLU A 45 11.32 -12.65 -6.85
CA GLU A 45 12.49 -13.28 -6.23
C GLU A 45 12.26 -13.51 -4.73
N LEU A 46 11.80 -12.48 -4.02
CA LEU A 46 11.48 -12.58 -2.59
C LEU A 46 10.36 -13.59 -2.32
N ALA A 47 9.31 -13.57 -3.15
CA ALA A 47 8.19 -14.49 -2.98
C ALA A 47 8.59 -15.94 -3.22
N GLU A 48 9.40 -16.23 -4.24
CA GLU A 48 9.88 -17.58 -4.53
C GLU A 48 10.84 -18.09 -3.46
N ALA A 49 11.81 -17.27 -3.05
CA ALA A 49 12.82 -17.65 -2.06
C ALA A 49 12.22 -18.04 -0.70
N MET A 50 11.07 -17.46 -0.35
CA MET A 50 10.41 -17.64 0.95
C MET A 50 9.04 -18.32 0.84
N SER A 51 8.62 -18.75 -0.35
CA SER A 51 7.29 -19.33 -0.62
C SER A 51 6.12 -18.45 -0.14
N LEU A 52 6.19 -17.15 -0.43
CA LEU A 52 5.19 -16.15 -0.01
C LEU A 52 4.08 -15.97 -1.05
N GLU A 53 2.89 -15.65 -0.57
CA GLU A 53 1.73 -15.34 -1.40
C GLU A 53 1.69 -13.86 -1.78
N HIS A 54 1.36 -13.57 -3.03
CA HIS A 54 1.17 -12.21 -3.52
C HIS A 54 -0.24 -11.72 -3.24
N ALA A 55 -0.37 -10.58 -2.58
CA ALA A 55 -1.64 -9.90 -2.35
C ALA A 55 -1.55 -8.44 -2.75
N MET A 56 -2.62 -7.91 -3.33
CA MET A 56 -2.65 -6.54 -3.83
C MET A 56 -3.99 -5.86 -3.55
N TRP A 57 -3.89 -4.57 -3.23
CA TRP A 57 -5.00 -3.67 -3.04
C TRP A 57 -4.82 -2.39 -3.86
N LEU A 58 -5.93 -1.73 -4.16
CA LEU A 58 -5.95 -0.39 -4.74
C LEU A 58 -6.53 0.63 -3.75
N GLN A 59 -5.88 1.79 -3.65
CA GLN A 59 -6.31 2.91 -2.81
C GLN A 59 -7.42 3.69 -3.51
N GLY A 60 -8.65 3.60 -2.99
CA GLY A 60 -9.83 4.16 -3.61
C GLY A 60 -9.79 5.68 -3.79
N ALA A 61 -9.16 6.39 -2.85
CA ALA A 61 -8.98 7.85 -2.92
C ALA A 61 -8.14 8.27 -4.15
N GLU A 62 -7.25 7.40 -4.63
CA GLU A 62 -6.27 7.70 -5.67
C GLU A 62 -6.71 7.19 -7.05
N LEU A 63 -7.74 6.33 -7.14
CA LEU A 63 -8.17 5.69 -8.40
C LEU A 63 -8.53 6.69 -9.51
N HIS A 64 -8.99 7.89 -9.16
CA HIS A 64 -9.35 8.93 -10.13
C HIS A 64 -8.14 9.49 -10.89
N ARG A 65 -6.92 9.11 -10.51
CA ARG A 65 -5.66 9.57 -11.12
C ARG A 65 -5.17 8.58 -12.17
N ASN A 66 -4.48 9.13 -13.19
CA ASN A 66 -3.74 8.37 -14.21
C ASN A 66 -4.50 7.21 -14.88
N GLY A 67 -5.82 7.33 -15.07
CA GLY A 67 -6.64 6.28 -15.70
C GLY A 67 -6.79 5.00 -14.89
N ALA A 68 -6.46 5.00 -13.58
CA ALA A 68 -6.52 3.79 -12.76
C ALA A 68 -7.95 3.24 -12.62
N VAL A 69 -8.99 4.08 -12.59
CA VAL A 69 -10.40 3.63 -12.69
C VAL A 69 -10.64 2.86 -13.99
N ASP A 70 -10.17 3.34 -15.13
CA ASP A 70 -10.42 2.68 -16.42
C ASP A 70 -9.73 1.31 -16.48
N LEU A 71 -8.53 1.19 -15.90
CA LEU A 71 -7.84 -0.08 -15.74
C LEU A 71 -8.61 -1.04 -14.81
N LEU A 72 -9.09 -0.55 -13.67
CA LEU A 72 -9.91 -1.33 -12.75
C LEU A 72 -11.20 -1.84 -13.42
N VAL A 73 -11.89 -1.00 -14.18
CA VAL A 73 -13.12 -1.38 -14.88
C VAL A 73 -12.84 -2.39 -15.99
N SER A 74 -11.83 -2.13 -16.83
CA SER A 74 -11.49 -3.01 -17.96
C SER A 74 -10.94 -4.38 -17.53
N HIS A 75 -10.35 -4.47 -16.34
CA HIS A 75 -9.81 -5.72 -15.79
C HIS A 75 -10.66 -6.30 -14.66
N GLY A 76 -11.79 -5.68 -14.31
CA GLY A 76 -12.58 -6.01 -13.12
C GLY A 76 -13.02 -7.47 -13.07
N ALA A 77 -13.39 -8.06 -14.21
CA ALA A 77 -13.77 -9.47 -14.28
C ALA A 77 -12.61 -10.43 -13.93
N LYS A 78 -11.36 -10.05 -14.25
CA LYS A 78 -10.16 -10.85 -13.94
C LYS A 78 -9.61 -10.57 -12.55
N TRP A 79 -9.67 -9.31 -12.13
CA TRP A 79 -9.13 -8.88 -10.84
C TRP A 79 -10.07 -9.16 -9.67
N MET A 80 -11.38 -9.24 -9.93
CA MET A 80 -12.43 -9.52 -8.94
C MET A 80 -12.26 -8.62 -7.69
N PRO A 81 -12.42 -7.29 -7.83
CA PRO A 81 -12.14 -6.37 -6.75
C PRO A 81 -13.21 -6.46 -5.64
N ASP A 82 -12.76 -6.72 -4.41
CA ASP A 82 -13.58 -6.67 -3.20
C ASP A 82 -13.32 -5.37 -2.43
N ILE A 83 -14.36 -4.76 -1.89
CA ILE A 83 -14.29 -3.46 -1.22
C ILE A 83 -14.12 -3.64 0.29
N GLY A 84 -13.06 -3.04 0.84
CA GLY A 84 -12.83 -2.88 2.27
C GLY A 84 -12.46 -1.46 2.63
N LEU A 85 -11.93 -1.29 3.83
CA LEU A 85 -11.67 0.01 4.43
C LEU A 85 -10.18 0.16 4.78
N GLY A 86 -9.58 1.25 4.32
CA GLY A 86 -8.24 1.68 4.68
C GLY A 86 -8.21 2.26 6.09
N ILE A 87 -7.22 1.86 6.88
CA ILE A 87 -7.02 2.29 8.27
C ILE A 87 -5.67 2.97 8.37
N ARG A 88 -5.60 4.16 8.96
CA ARG A 88 -4.32 4.79 9.33
C ARG A 88 -3.97 4.38 10.76
N PRO A 89 -2.94 3.56 11.00
CA PRO A 89 -2.66 2.97 12.32
C PRO A 89 -2.41 3.97 13.45
N ASP A 90 -1.84 5.14 13.13
CA ASP A 90 -1.61 6.25 14.07
C ASP A 90 -2.59 7.42 13.88
N GLY A 91 -3.58 7.25 13.00
CA GLY A 91 -4.55 8.29 12.67
C GLY A 91 -5.78 8.28 13.58
N GLU A 92 -6.66 9.25 13.33
CA GLU A 92 -8.03 9.17 13.85
C GLU A 92 -8.75 7.95 13.24
N PRO A 93 -9.57 7.22 14.02
CA PRO A 93 -10.43 6.18 13.47
C PRO A 93 -11.33 6.70 12.34
N PRO A 94 -11.65 5.85 11.34
CA PRO A 94 -12.48 6.25 10.23
C PRO A 94 -13.87 6.67 10.72
N ARG A 95 -14.37 7.79 10.20
CA ARG A 95 -15.70 8.34 10.55
C ARG A 95 -16.37 9.02 9.37
N MET A 96 -17.69 9.16 9.45
CA MET A 96 -18.43 9.98 8.49
C MET A 96 -18.08 11.47 8.66
N LEU A 97 -18.27 12.23 7.57
CA LEU A 97 -18.18 13.68 7.63
C LEU A 97 -19.31 14.23 8.51
N ARG A 98 -18.97 15.14 9.40
CA ARG A 98 -19.87 15.86 10.30
C ARG A 98 -20.00 17.31 9.85
N ALA A 99 -21.04 18.00 10.31
CA ALA A 99 -21.25 19.41 9.99
C ALA A 99 -20.02 20.30 10.28
N ASP A 100 -19.30 20.02 11.39
CA ASP A 100 -18.10 20.78 11.76
C ASP A 100 -16.91 20.58 10.81
N ASP A 101 -16.86 19.48 10.06
CA ASP A 101 -15.83 19.29 9.02
C ASP A 101 -16.02 20.26 7.84
N PHE A 102 -17.24 20.78 7.64
CA PHE A 102 -17.54 21.77 6.62
C PHE A 102 -17.37 23.20 7.13
N ARG A 103 -17.74 23.46 8.40
CA ARG A 103 -17.67 24.81 8.99
C ARG A 103 -16.26 25.39 9.08
N LYS A 104 -15.25 24.53 9.19
CA LYS A 104 -13.83 24.94 9.34
C LYS A 104 -13.09 25.10 8.01
N ARG A 105 -13.74 24.83 6.88
CA ARG A 105 -13.08 24.84 5.56
C ARG A 105 -13.03 26.24 4.96
N ARG A 106 -11.92 26.54 4.29
CA ARG A 106 -11.81 27.73 3.46
C ARG A 106 -12.47 27.47 2.11
N TRP A 107 -12.84 28.55 1.43
CA TRP A 107 -13.31 28.49 0.06
C TRP A 107 -12.24 27.78 -0.81
N ASN A 108 -12.66 26.82 -1.64
CA ASN A 108 -11.83 25.96 -2.50
C ASN A 108 -10.95 24.88 -1.81
N ASP A 109 -10.95 24.73 -0.49
CA ASP A 109 -10.28 23.57 0.12
C ASP A 109 -10.97 22.28 -0.36
N PRO A 110 -10.27 21.22 -0.78
CA PRO A 110 -10.93 19.96 -1.13
C PRO A 110 -11.61 19.31 0.09
N VAL A 111 -12.71 18.58 -0.14
CA VAL A 111 -13.32 17.76 0.90
C VAL A 111 -12.37 16.59 1.17
N LYS A 112 -11.68 16.58 2.31
CA LYS A 112 -10.92 15.40 2.74
C LYS A 112 -11.89 14.41 3.38
N LEU A 113 -12.06 13.25 2.75
CA LEU A 113 -12.78 12.14 3.37
C LEU A 113 -12.08 11.76 4.68
N LYS A 114 -12.88 11.30 5.64
CA LYS A 114 -12.42 10.85 6.96
C LYS A 114 -12.38 9.32 7.05
N HIS A 115 -12.29 8.68 5.88
CA HIS A 115 -12.13 7.25 5.68
C HIS A 115 -11.44 7.05 4.33
N GLU A 116 -10.77 5.92 4.17
CA GLU A 116 -10.13 5.51 2.92
C GLU A 116 -10.74 4.18 2.48
N THR A 117 -10.92 3.99 1.17
CA THR A 117 -11.41 2.72 0.62
C THR A 117 -10.23 1.91 0.11
N ALA A 118 -10.23 0.60 0.35
CA ALA A 118 -9.24 -0.33 -0.19
C ALA A 118 -9.94 -1.39 -1.04
N PHE A 119 -9.49 -1.58 -2.28
CA PHE A 119 -10.01 -2.62 -3.18
C PHE A 119 -9.04 -3.79 -3.25
N HIS A 120 -9.36 -4.91 -2.60
CA HIS A 120 -8.57 -6.14 -2.66
C HIS A 120 -8.79 -6.84 -4.01
N LEU A 121 -7.73 -7.28 -4.69
CA LEU A 121 -7.84 -8.01 -5.95
C LEU A 121 -7.94 -9.52 -5.69
N ALA A 122 -9.16 -10.06 -5.62
CA ALA A 122 -9.41 -11.46 -5.26
C ALA A 122 -9.01 -12.48 -6.35
N GLY A 123 -8.61 -12.04 -7.55
CA GLY A 123 -8.06 -12.90 -8.60
C GLY A 123 -6.66 -13.49 -8.30
N GLY A 124 -6.15 -13.34 -7.07
CA GLY A 124 -4.93 -13.95 -6.57
C GLY A 124 -3.64 -13.42 -7.22
N ALA A 125 -2.59 -14.24 -7.21
CA ALA A 125 -1.26 -13.84 -7.68
C ALA A 125 -1.22 -13.36 -9.14
N VAL A 126 -2.05 -13.94 -10.02
CA VAL A 126 -2.13 -13.52 -11.44
C VAL A 126 -2.71 -12.10 -11.54
N ALA A 127 -3.79 -11.81 -10.80
CA ALA A 127 -4.36 -10.48 -10.72
C ALA A 127 -3.35 -9.48 -10.15
N ALA A 128 -2.73 -9.80 -9.00
CA ALA A 128 -1.73 -8.97 -8.35
C ALA A 128 -0.56 -8.60 -9.28
N LYS A 129 0.07 -9.59 -9.93
CA LYS A 129 1.18 -9.36 -10.87
C LYS A 129 0.76 -8.54 -12.10
N SER A 130 -0.43 -8.81 -12.64
CA SER A 130 -0.94 -8.04 -13.78
C SER A 130 -1.27 -6.59 -13.41
N ALA A 131 -1.84 -6.37 -12.23
CA ALA A 131 -2.23 -5.06 -11.75
C ALA A 131 -1.02 -4.20 -11.41
N ILE A 132 -0.01 -4.73 -10.70
CA ILE A 132 1.22 -3.97 -10.44
C ILE A 132 1.94 -3.61 -11.74
N ARG A 133 1.96 -4.48 -12.76
CA ARG A 133 2.54 -4.14 -14.07
C ARG A 133 1.88 -2.92 -14.72
N LEU A 134 0.58 -2.77 -14.55
CA LEU A 134 -0.24 -1.74 -15.22
C LEU A 134 -0.42 -0.47 -14.39
N LEU A 135 -0.43 -0.60 -13.06
CA LEU A 135 -0.76 0.48 -12.12
C LEU A 135 0.45 0.99 -11.34
N CYS A 136 1.62 0.37 -11.46
CA CYS A 136 2.83 0.88 -10.80
C CYS A 136 3.15 2.31 -11.28
N GLY A 137 3.38 3.20 -10.31
CA GLY A 137 3.52 4.63 -10.49
C GLY A 137 2.19 5.41 -10.48
N SER A 138 1.03 4.77 -10.36
CA SER A 138 -0.27 5.49 -10.42
C SER A 138 -0.63 6.26 -9.15
N GLY A 139 0.01 5.96 -8.02
CA GLY A 139 -0.38 6.43 -6.70
C GLY A 139 -1.40 5.53 -6.00
N THR A 140 -1.86 4.45 -6.66
CA THR A 140 -2.97 3.62 -6.16
C THR A 140 -2.53 2.31 -5.56
N VAL A 141 -1.31 1.85 -5.82
CA VAL A 141 -0.89 0.48 -5.50
C VAL A 141 -0.60 0.31 -4.02
N LEU A 142 -1.13 -0.76 -3.45
CA LEU A 142 -0.66 -1.37 -2.21
C LEU A 142 -0.42 -2.86 -2.47
N TYR A 143 0.75 -3.37 -2.10
CA TYR A 143 1.17 -4.75 -2.35
C TYR A 143 1.75 -5.37 -1.09
N CYS A 144 1.43 -6.64 -0.83
CA CYS A 144 2.03 -7.42 0.24
C CYS A 144 2.55 -8.77 -0.27
N LEU A 145 3.61 -9.25 0.36
CA LEU A 145 3.99 -10.67 0.35
C LEU A 145 3.61 -11.29 1.69
N LEU A 146 2.79 -12.32 1.67
CA LEU A 146 2.20 -12.93 2.87
C LEU A 146 2.80 -14.31 3.12
N ASP A 147 3.04 -14.66 4.39
CA ASP A 147 3.47 -16.01 4.79
C ASP A 147 2.30 -16.96 5.11
N ALA A 148 1.09 -16.55 4.81
CA ALA A 148 -0.13 -17.29 5.02
C ALA A 148 -1.14 -16.98 3.90
N PRO A 149 -2.16 -17.83 3.72
CA PRO A 149 -3.24 -17.55 2.77
C PRO A 149 -3.90 -16.20 3.01
N ILE A 150 -4.21 -15.47 1.94
CA ILE A 150 -4.82 -14.13 2.03
C ILE A 150 -6.06 -14.09 2.96
N GLN A 151 -6.88 -15.13 2.96
CA GLN A 151 -8.09 -15.16 3.81
C GLN A 151 -7.77 -15.17 5.31
N VAL A 152 -6.66 -15.78 5.71
CA VAL A 152 -6.18 -15.75 7.11
C VAL A 152 -5.74 -14.34 7.45
N TYR A 153 -4.95 -13.71 6.57
CA TYR A 153 -4.51 -12.33 6.76
C TYR A 153 -5.70 -11.36 6.88
N LEU A 154 -6.68 -11.43 5.99
CA LEU A 154 -7.86 -10.56 6.02
C LEU A 154 -8.68 -10.75 7.30
N ALA A 155 -8.81 -11.98 7.80
CA ALA A 155 -9.50 -12.27 9.05
C ALA A 155 -8.77 -11.69 10.27
N GLU A 156 -7.45 -11.88 10.35
CA GLU A 156 -6.62 -11.34 11.45
C GLU A 156 -6.64 -9.79 11.44
N GLN A 157 -6.52 -9.16 10.27
CA GLN A 157 -6.65 -7.71 10.14
C GLN A 157 -8.06 -7.24 10.53
N ARG A 158 -9.10 -8.01 10.19
CA ARG A 158 -10.46 -7.71 10.63
C ARG A 158 -10.56 -7.67 12.15
N GLU A 159 -10.07 -8.71 12.82
CA GLU A 159 -10.10 -8.83 14.28
C GLU A 159 -9.31 -7.72 14.97
N LEU A 160 -8.15 -7.36 14.43
CA LEU A 160 -7.30 -6.30 14.95
C LEU A 160 -7.98 -4.92 14.91
N TRP A 161 -8.57 -4.57 13.77
CA TRP A 161 -9.05 -3.20 13.53
C TRP A 161 -10.52 -2.97 13.89
N LEU A 162 -11.38 -4.01 13.87
CA LEU A 162 -12.80 -3.85 14.18
C LEU A 162 -13.10 -3.16 15.53
N PRO A 163 -12.34 -3.40 16.62
CA PRO A 163 -12.57 -2.73 17.90
C PRO A 163 -12.34 -1.22 17.86
N THR A 164 -11.51 -0.71 16.95
CA THR A 164 -11.19 0.72 16.85
C THR A 164 -12.24 1.51 16.07
N ILE A 165 -13.09 0.82 15.30
CA ILE A 165 -14.08 1.41 14.40
C ILE A 165 -15.40 1.63 15.14
N GLN A 166 -15.72 2.91 15.39
CA GLN A 166 -16.92 3.32 16.10
C GLN A 166 -18.15 3.43 15.19
N GLU A 167 -17.97 3.82 13.93
CA GLU A 167 -19.07 4.09 13.00
C GLU A 167 -19.68 2.77 12.48
N PRO A 168 -20.99 2.51 12.72
CA PRO A 168 -21.64 1.25 12.32
C PRO A 168 -21.51 0.95 10.82
N ALA A 169 -21.57 1.99 9.96
CA ALA A 169 -21.44 1.83 8.51
C ALA A 169 -20.10 1.20 8.10
N PHE A 170 -19.02 1.48 8.84
CA PHE A 170 -17.69 0.97 8.55
C PHE A 170 -17.38 -0.39 9.17
N ARG A 171 -18.18 -0.83 10.15
CA ARG A 171 -18.07 -2.16 10.76
C ARG A 171 -18.51 -3.29 9.80
N ALA A 172 -19.30 -2.93 8.77
CA ALA A 172 -19.84 -3.86 7.79
C ALA A 172 -18.86 -4.27 6.67
N HIS A 173 -17.73 -3.56 6.50
CA HIS A 173 -16.73 -3.95 5.51
C HIS A 173 -16.16 -5.34 5.80
N PRO A 174 -15.88 -6.18 4.78
CA PRO A 174 -15.37 -7.54 4.97
C PRO A 174 -13.94 -7.58 5.53
N PHE A 175 -13.12 -6.56 5.25
CA PHE A 175 -11.74 -6.48 5.73
C PHE A 175 -11.31 -5.03 5.99
N TYR A 176 -10.18 -4.89 6.70
CA TYR A 176 -9.52 -3.64 7.02
C TYR A 176 -8.06 -3.70 6.57
N MET A 177 -7.55 -2.63 5.96
CA MET A 177 -6.19 -2.60 5.41
C MET A 177 -5.38 -1.42 5.97
N PRO A 178 -4.26 -1.65 6.69
CA PRO A 178 -3.44 -0.56 7.19
C PRO A 178 -2.75 0.21 6.05
N PHE A 179 -2.86 1.53 6.08
CA PHE A 179 -2.22 2.46 5.16
C PHE A 179 -1.09 3.17 5.91
N PHE A 180 0.10 2.57 5.88
CA PHE A 180 1.29 3.18 6.49
C PHE A 180 1.77 4.37 5.67
N ASP A 181 2.17 5.43 6.37
CA ASP A 181 2.95 6.55 5.84
C ASP A 181 4.31 6.59 6.57
N ALA A 182 5.32 7.27 6.01
CA ALA A 182 6.67 7.24 6.56
C ALA A 182 6.72 7.79 7.99
N LYS A 183 5.95 8.85 8.25
CA LYS A 183 5.83 9.48 9.58
C LYS A 183 5.24 8.52 10.62
N GLY A 184 4.23 7.74 10.24
CA GLY A 184 3.61 6.72 11.08
C GLY A 184 4.50 5.49 11.29
N LEU A 185 5.62 5.36 10.58
CA LEU A 185 6.57 4.27 10.78
C LEU A 185 7.76 4.68 11.64
N GLU A 186 8.11 5.96 11.65
CA GLU A 186 9.28 6.47 12.37
C GLU A 186 9.26 6.08 13.86
N ASN A 187 10.35 5.45 14.31
CA ASN A 187 10.58 4.98 15.68
C ASN A 187 9.47 4.06 16.24
N LYS A 188 8.78 3.30 15.37
CA LYS A 188 7.80 2.31 15.83
C LYS A 188 8.46 1.08 16.45
N GLU A 189 7.87 0.66 17.56
CA GLU A 189 8.19 -0.58 18.24
C GLU A 189 7.84 -1.78 17.36
N SER A 190 8.75 -2.75 17.35
CA SER A 190 8.67 -4.00 16.58
C SER A 190 7.40 -4.81 16.92
N SER A 191 7.01 -4.84 18.20
CA SER A 191 5.79 -5.53 18.66
C SER A 191 4.52 -4.96 18.03
N ARG A 192 4.48 -3.62 17.87
CA ARG A 192 3.36 -2.91 17.28
C ARG A 192 3.32 -3.05 15.76
N LEU A 193 4.49 -2.95 15.11
CA LEU A 193 4.61 -3.22 13.67
C LEU A 193 4.23 -4.66 13.32
N MET A 194 4.66 -5.64 14.13
CA MET A 194 4.29 -7.04 13.95
C MET A 194 2.77 -7.23 14.05
N SER A 195 2.12 -6.58 15.01
CA SER A 195 0.65 -6.61 15.12
C SER A 195 -0.01 -6.02 13.88
N TRP A 196 0.43 -4.86 13.41
CA TRP A 196 -0.16 -4.19 12.24
C TRP A 196 0.09 -4.93 10.93
N MET A 197 1.31 -5.42 10.71
CA MET A 197 1.68 -6.17 9.50
C MET A 197 1.09 -7.59 9.49
N GLY A 198 0.80 -8.18 10.65
CA GLY A 198 0.27 -9.54 10.76
C GLY A 198 1.13 -10.55 10.00
N ARG A 199 0.56 -11.16 8.95
CA ARG A 199 1.20 -12.15 8.07
C ARG A 199 2.03 -11.56 6.93
N ALA A 200 2.00 -10.24 6.76
CA ALA A 200 2.82 -9.60 5.73
C ALA A 200 4.30 -9.67 6.14
N ARG A 201 5.13 -10.22 5.25
CA ARG A 201 6.60 -10.20 5.33
C ARG A 201 7.19 -9.01 4.59
N LEU A 202 6.46 -8.53 3.59
CA LEU A 202 6.74 -7.30 2.87
C LEU A 202 5.43 -6.57 2.65
N TYR A 203 5.47 -5.26 2.85
CA TYR A 203 4.41 -4.31 2.56
C TYR A 203 5.00 -3.20 1.69
N LEU A 204 4.28 -2.81 0.65
CA LEU A 204 4.61 -1.73 -0.26
C LEU A 204 3.37 -0.90 -0.53
N ARG A 205 3.45 0.42 -0.43
CA ARG A 205 2.35 1.33 -0.78
C ARG A 205 2.87 2.56 -1.49
N GLU A 206 2.25 2.89 -2.62
CA GLU A 206 2.44 4.19 -3.26
C GLU A 206 1.76 5.27 -2.40
N SER A 207 2.55 6.13 -1.77
CA SER A 207 2.04 7.22 -0.93
C SER A 207 2.31 8.56 -1.60
N SER A 208 1.22 9.24 -1.97
CA SER A 208 1.31 10.62 -2.42
C SER A 208 1.70 11.58 -1.29
N GLU A 209 1.50 11.18 -0.03
CA GLU A 209 1.92 11.97 1.14
C GLU A 209 3.44 11.94 1.36
N ASP A 210 4.07 10.80 1.06
CA ASP A 210 5.51 10.59 1.21
C ASP A 210 6.31 10.82 -0.10
N GLU A 211 5.61 11.23 -1.17
CA GLU A 211 6.15 11.47 -2.51
C GLU A 211 6.92 10.26 -3.08
N GLY A 212 6.42 9.06 -2.82
CA GLY A 212 7.11 7.84 -3.24
C GLY A 212 6.43 6.57 -2.80
N ILE A 213 7.23 5.51 -2.66
CA ILE A 213 6.75 4.19 -2.29
C ILE A 213 7.25 3.87 -0.89
N VAL A 214 6.33 3.76 0.06
CA VAL A 214 6.62 3.32 1.43
C VAL A 214 6.76 1.80 1.41
N ILE A 215 7.90 1.31 1.90
CA ILE A 215 8.22 -0.11 1.96
C ILE A 215 8.52 -0.46 3.42
N VAL A 216 7.91 -1.52 3.92
CA VAL A 216 8.19 -2.12 5.23
C VAL A 216 8.37 -3.61 5.05
N THR A 217 9.42 -4.19 5.63
CA THR A 217 9.74 -5.60 5.44
C THR A 217 10.36 -6.20 6.69
N SER A 218 10.05 -7.46 6.98
CA SER A 218 10.77 -8.27 7.98
C SER A 218 11.78 -9.22 7.33
N ILE A 219 11.99 -9.10 6.01
CA ILE A 219 12.93 -9.91 5.24
C ILE A 219 14.27 -9.18 5.26
N ALA A 220 15.25 -9.77 5.95
CA ALA A 220 16.58 -9.20 6.10
C ALA A 220 17.25 -8.95 4.73
N GLY A 221 17.78 -7.75 4.53
CA GLY A 221 18.52 -7.36 3.32
C GLY A 221 17.63 -7.14 2.09
N ALA A 222 16.29 -7.22 2.21
CA ALA A 222 15.39 -7.04 1.07
C ALA A 222 15.48 -5.63 0.47
N LEU A 223 15.73 -4.61 1.31
CA LEU A 223 15.90 -3.24 0.84
C LEU A 223 17.28 -2.98 0.21
N ASP A 224 18.32 -3.69 0.67
CA ASP A 224 19.65 -3.64 0.03
C ASP A 224 19.58 -4.24 -1.37
N LEU A 225 18.94 -5.40 -1.50
CA LEU A 225 18.69 -6.03 -2.80
C LEU A 225 17.90 -5.11 -3.74
N LEU A 226 16.88 -4.42 -3.22
CA LEU A 226 16.12 -3.46 -4.01
C LEU A 226 16.98 -2.30 -4.52
N GLN A 227 17.84 -1.77 -3.65
CA GLN A 227 18.74 -0.67 -3.97
C GLN A 227 19.73 -1.07 -5.08
N ASP A 228 20.29 -2.28 -5.01
CA ASP A 228 21.19 -2.82 -6.04
C ASP A 228 20.49 -2.96 -7.39
N ARG A 229 19.27 -3.54 -7.40
CA ARG A 229 18.46 -3.67 -8.63
C ARG A 229 18.12 -2.33 -9.27
N TYR A 230 17.84 -1.31 -8.46
CA TYR A 230 17.61 0.05 -8.99
C TYR A 230 18.87 0.65 -9.60
N ALA A 231 20.02 0.45 -8.96
CA ALA A 231 21.29 0.93 -9.50
C ALA A 231 21.58 0.28 -10.86
N GLU A 232 21.39 -1.05 -10.98
CA GLU A 232 21.54 -1.78 -12.24
C GLU A 232 20.60 -1.27 -13.34
N ALA A 233 19.33 -0.97 -13.02
CA ALA A 233 18.34 -0.53 -14.01
C ALA A 233 18.51 0.93 -14.46
N CYS A 234 19.29 1.73 -13.73
CA CYS A 234 19.54 3.15 -14.02
C CYS A 234 20.85 3.39 -14.79
N HIS A 235 21.65 2.34 -15.02
CA HIS A 235 22.88 2.36 -15.81
C HIS A 235 22.67 1.72 -17.19
#